data_AF-A0A437MZR8-F1
#
_entry.id   AF-A0A437MZR8-F1
#
_cell.length_a   1.000
_cell.length_b   1.000
_cell.length_c   1.000
_cell.angle_alpha   90.00
_cell.angle_beta   90.00
_cell.angle_gamma   90.00
#
_symmetry.space_group_name_H-M   'P 1'
#
loop_
_entity.id
_entity.type
_entity.pdbx_description
1 polymer ?
#
loop_
_entity_poly.entity_id
_entity_poly.type
_entity_poly.pdbx_seq_one_letter_code
_entity_poly.pdbx_strand_id
1 'polypeptide(L)'
;MQVVVFFLLIGGQLHAQTAQTNLPSWALGPFVRPEGVNPVINPDTASRFYCPMQKKEAQWEPSDTFNPAAAVKGDKIYVLYRAEDHSGEGIGQRTSRIGIASSADGISMKKNDAPVLYPGEDSQKEFEWRGGCEDPRVAVTADGTYLILYTQWNQKVPRLAAATSKDLLHWTKAGPVFQDAYNGKFFNLATKSASVVTKVVNGKQVITKINGKYFMYWGEENVYAATSTDLVNWEPLINADSTLKKLASPREGFFDSQLTECGPPAVMTDRGIVLLYNGKNNATGGDKNYTTNAYCAGQILFSATDPTKILHRLDKPFLIPEASFEKSGQYPAGTVFIEGLVYFKNKWFLYYGCADSRVAVAIYDPAKRKSVKK
;
A
#
# COMPACT_ATOMS: atom_id res chain seq x y z
N MET A 1 -43.79 -0.58 47.96
CA MET A 1 -42.31 -0.56 47.97
C MET A 1 -41.84 -0.59 46.53
N GLN A 2 -41.67 0.59 45.90
CA GLN A 2 -41.26 0.71 44.50
C GLN A 2 -39.76 0.97 44.47
N VAL A 3 -39.00 0.02 43.91
CA VAL A 3 -37.55 0.15 43.74
C VAL A 3 -37.31 0.98 42.48
N VAL A 4 -36.78 2.18 42.66
CA VAL A 4 -36.27 3.02 41.58
C VAL A 4 -34.85 2.55 41.26
N VAL A 5 -34.66 1.97 40.08
CA VAL A 5 -33.34 1.60 39.56
C VAL A 5 -32.76 2.83 38.86
N PHE A 6 -31.73 3.44 39.45
CA PHE A 6 -30.93 4.47 38.80
C PHE A 6 -29.96 3.81 37.82
N PHE A 7 -30.14 4.07 36.52
CA PHE A 7 -29.11 3.80 35.52
C PHE A 7 -28.00 4.85 35.65
N LEU A 8 -26.85 4.43 36.18
CA LEU A 8 -25.61 5.19 36.12
C LEU A 8 -25.10 5.17 34.67
N LEU A 9 -25.34 6.26 33.94
CA LEU A 9 -24.67 6.54 32.67
C LEU A 9 -23.19 6.83 32.98
N ILE A 10 -22.34 5.83 32.82
CA ILE A 10 -20.88 6.02 32.80
C ILE A 10 -20.57 6.76 31.50
N GLY A 11 -20.37 8.08 31.60
CA GLY A 11 -19.91 8.93 30.51
C GLY A 11 -18.47 8.56 30.14
N GLY A 12 -18.31 7.62 29.20
CA GLY A 12 -17.04 7.44 28.52
C GLY A 12 -16.69 8.70 27.75
N GLN A 13 -15.56 9.33 28.04
CA GLN A 13 -15.02 10.41 27.21
C GLN A 13 -14.64 9.82 25.85
N LEU A 14 -15.53 9.97 24.87
CA LEU A 14 -15.24 9.74 23.46
C LEU A 14 -14.17 10.75 23.03
N HIS A 15 -12.90 10.34 23.03
CA HIS A 15 -11.83 11.12 22.44
C HIS A 15 -11.96 10.99 20.91
N ALA A 16 -12.33 12.09 20.24
CA ALA A 16 -12.34 12.13 18.79
C ALA A 16 -10.90 11.94 18.26
N GLN A 17 -10.70 10.92 17.43
CA GLN A 17 -9.41 10.70 16.77
C GLN A 17 -9.14 11.86 15.82
N THR A 18 -7.90 12.34 15.77
CA THR A 18 -7.52 13.45 14.91
C THR A 18 -6.25 13.12 14.14
N ALA A 19 -6.29 13.28 12.82
CA ALA A 19 -5.09 13.21 11.99
C ALA A 19 -4.18 14.43 12.25
N GLN A 20 -2.90 14.28 11.98
CA GLN A 20 -1.95 15.37 12.04
C GLN A 20 -2.21 16.38 10.92
N THR A 21 -2.76 17.54 11.28
CA THR A 21 -3.06 18.63 10.34
C THR A 21 -1.85 19.53 10.08
N ASN A 22 -1.02 19.78 11.10
CA ASN A 22 0.22 20.55 10.98
C ASN A 22 1.39 19.62 10.61
N LEU A 23 1.61 19.44 9.31
CA LEU A 23 2.67 18.59 8.79
C LEU A 23 4.01 19.34 8.66
N PRO A 24 5.14 18.75 9.10
CA PRO A 24 6.46 19.34 8.93
C PRO A 24 6.80 19.51 7.46
N SER A 25 7.65 20.49 7.12
CA SER A 25 7.89 20.91 5.73
C SER A 25 8.37 19.79 4.79
N TRP A 26 8.96 18.71 5.33
CA TRP A 26 9.43 17.57 4.55
C TRP A 26 8.31 16.57 4.19
N ALA A 27 7.23 16.52 4.97
CA ALA A 27 6.15 15.55 4.78
C ALA A 27 5.29 15.93 3.58
N LEU A 28 4.75 14.94 2.86
CA LEU A 28 3.79 15.16 1.77
C LEU A 28 2.38 15.32 2.35
N GLY A 29 1.69 16.39 1.99
CA GLY A 29 0.33 16.67 2.47
C GLY A 29 0.10 18.15 2.82
N PRO A 30 -1.10 18.50 3.30
CA PRO A 30 -2.17 17.58 3.68
C PRO A 30 -2.87 16.93 2.49
N PHE A 31 -3.26 15.67 2.64
CA PHE A 31 -4.12 14.97 1.69
C PHE A 31 -5.57 15.17 2.10
N VAL A 32 -6.40 15.69 1.19
CA VAL A 32 -7.80 16.00 1.45
C VAL A 32 -8.68 15.09 0.62
N ARG A 33 -9.64 14.42 1.26
CA ARG A 33 -10.69 13.64 0.60
C ARG A 33 -11.60 14.60 -0.18
N PRO A 34 -11.77 14.45 -1.50
CA PRO A 34 -12.75 15.26 -2.22
C PRO A 34 -14.17 14.96 -1.74
N GLU A 35 -14.98 16.00 -1.54
CA GLU A 35 -16.35 15.87 -1.03
C GLU A 35 -17.23 15.08 -2.01
N GLY A 36 -18.03 14.13 -1.49
CA GLY A 36 -18.98 13.34 -2.27
C GLY A 36 -18.38 12.35 -3.27
N VAL A 37 -17.06 12.15 -3.25
CA VAL A 37 -16.35 11.32 -4.26
C VAL A 37 -16.11 9.88 -3.81
N ASN A 38 -15.72 9.66 -2.56
CA ASN A 38 -15.30 8.34 -2.09
C ASN A 38 -16.50 7.46 -1.68
N PRO A 39 -16.42 6.13 -1.86
CA PRO A 39 -15.32 5.37 -2.48
C PRO A 39 -15.32 5.43 -4.02
N VAL A 40 -14.12 5.41 -4.63
CA VAL A 40 -13.94 5.51 -6.10
C VAL A 40 -13.94 4.16 -6.82
N ILE A 41 -13.71 3.04 -6.11
CA ILE A 41 -13.88 1.68 -6.64
C ILE A 41 -14.65 0.84 -5.62
N ASN A 42 -15.66 0.13 -6.11
CA ASN A 42 -16.52 -0.76 -5.35
C ASN A 42 -16.53 -2.16 -5.99
N PRO A 43 -16.80 -3.23 -5.20
CA PRO A 43 -17.06 -4.56 -5.70
C PRO A 43 -18.19 -4.58 -6.70
N ASP A 44 -18.13 -5.56 -7.59
CA ASP A 44 -19.10 -5.76 -8.65
C ASP A 44 -19.45 -7.25 -8.75
N THR A 45 -20.68 -7.55 -8.36
CA THR A 45 -21.19 -8.92 -8.36
C THR A 45 -21.55 -9.42 -9.75
N ALA A 46 -21.57 -8.55 -10.77
CA ALA A 46 -21.83 -8.90 -12.17
C ALA A 46 -20.54 -9.20 -12.95
N SER A 47 -19.38 -8.71 -12.50
CA SER A 47 -18.09 -8.98 -13.15
C SER A 47 -17.76 -10.47 -13.22
N ARG A 48 -17.32 -10.92 -14.38
CA ARG A 48 -16.92 -12.32 -14.66
C ARG A 48 -15.65 -12.32 -15.50
N PHE A 49 -14.83 -13.36 -15.33
CA PHE A 49 -13.73 -13.66 -16.23
C PHE A 49 -13.47 -15.17 -16.27
N TYR A 50 -12.91 -15.64 -17.39
CA TYR A 50 -12.45 -17.02 -17.49
C TYR A 50 -11.19 -17.23 -16.64
N CYS A 51 -11.31 -17.94 -15.53
CA CYS A 51 -10.17 -18.23 -14.66
C CYS A 51 -9.38 -19.42 -15.21
N PRO A 52 -8.12 -19.25 -15.68
CA PRO A 52 -7.35 -20.34 -16.27
C PRO A 52 -7.03 -21.45 -15.25
N MET A 53 -6.88 -21.09 -13.98
CA MET A 53 -6.61 -22.04 -12.89
C MET A 53 -7.82 -22.93 -12.57
N GLN A 54 -9.03 -22.40 -12.68
CA GLN A 54 -10.27 -23.15 -12.43
C GLN A 54 -10.90 -23.71 -13.71
N LYS A 55 -10.44 -23.27 -14.89
CA LYS A 55 -10.95 -23.61 -16.22
C LYS A 55 -12.46 -23.34 -16.38
N LYS A 56 -12.96 -22.27 -15.77
CA LYS A 56 -14.35 -21.83 -15.81
C LYS A 56 -14.48 -20.31 -15.64
N GLU A 57 -15.63 -19.77 -16.02
CA GLU A 57 -16.03 -18.42 -15.63
C GLU A 57 -16.14 -18.30 -14.10
N ALA A 58 -15.51 -17.25 -13.56
CA ALA A 58 -15.51 -16.94 -12.14
C ALA A 58 -15.88 -15.47 -11.90
N GLN A 59 -16.64 -15.22 -10.84
CA GLN A 59 -16.73 -13.88 -10.26
C GLN A 59 -15.40 -13.53 -9.64
N TRP A 60 -14.79 -12.41 -10.02
CA TRP A 60 -13.43 -12.08 -9.59
C TRP A 60 -13.33 -10.86 -8.67
N GLU A 61 -14.32 -9.98 -8.68
CA GLU A 61 -14.41 -8.82 -7.79
C GLU A 61 -15.76 -8.66 -7.04
N PRO A 62 -16.50 -9.74 -6.69
CA PRO A 62 -17.81 -9.62 -6.04
C PRO A 62 -17.74 -9.25 -4.55
N SER A 63 -16.63 -9.55 -3.86
CA SER A 63 -16.54 -9.39 -2.41
C SER A 63 -15.99 -8.03 -2.03
N ASP A 64 -14.72 -7.79 -2.37
CA ASP A 64 -13.93 -6.68 -1.85
C ASP A 64 -12.99 -6.18 -2.96
N THR A 65 -12.88 -4.85 -3.08
CA THR A 65 -11.97 -4.18 -4.04
C THR A 65 -11.18 -3.11 -3.30
N PHE A 66 -9.91 -3.36 -2.99
CA PHE A 66 -9.11 -2.57 -2.04
C PHE A 66 -7.63 -2.60 -2.42
N ASN A 67 -6.74 -2.23 -1.48
CA ASN A 67 -5.27 -2.18 -1.60
C ASN A 67 -4.77 -1.89 -3.01
N PRO A 68 -4.84 -0.62 -3.44
CA PRO A 68 -4.59 -0.25 -4.82
C PRO A 68 -3.18 0.29 -5.06
N ALA A 69 -2.52 -0.20 -6.09
CA ALA A 69 -1.47 0.54 -6.79
C ALA A 69 -2.06 1.69 -7.62
N ALA A 70 -1.22 2.66 -7.97
CA ALA A 70 -1.55 3.66 -8.97
C ALA A 70 -0.34 4.03 -9.83
N ALA A 71 -0.58 4.34 -11.11
CA ALA A 71 0.43 4.75 -12.08
C ALA A 71 -0.12 5.79 -13.05
N VAL A 72 0.76 6.59 -13.67
CA VAL A 72 0.39 7.52 -14.75
C VAL A 72 0.87 6.95 -16.09
N LYS A 73 -0.01 6.97 -17.10
CA LYS A 73 0.32 6.64 -18.49
C LYS A 73 -0.39 7.63 -19.41
N GLY A 74 0.39 8.40 -20.16
CA GLY A 74 -0.14 9.50 -20.97
C GLY A 74 -0.80 10.57 -20.09
N ASP A 75 -2.06 10.87 -20.39
CA ASP A 75 -2.89 11.89 -19.72
C ASP A 75 -3.87 11.30 -18.70
N LYS A 76 -3.65 10.06 -18.26
CA LYS A 76 -4.54 9.34 -17.34
C LYS A 76 -3.78 8.73 -16.17
N ILE A 77 -4.49 8.65 -15.05
CA ILE A 77 -4.16 7.79 -13.92
C ILE A 77 -4.77 6.41 -14.18
N TYR A 78 -4.02 5.38 -13.84
CA TYR A 78 -4.46 3.99 -13.80
C TYR A 78 -4.33 3.49 -12.37
N VAL A 79 -5.42 2.96 -11.82
CA VAL A 79 -5.49 2.36 -10.48
C VAL A 79 -5.55 0.85 -10.66
N LEU A 80 -4.59 0.14 -10.08
CA LEU A 80 -4.51 -1.33 -10.11
C LEU A 80 -4.91 -1.85 -8.74
N TYR A 81 -6.10 -2.41 -8.61
CA TYR A 81 -6.71 -2.70 -7.32
C TYR A 81 -6.79 -4.20 -7.05
N ARG A 82 -6.52 -4.60 -5.80
CA ARG A 82 -6.80 -5.96 -5.33
C ARG A 82 -8.30 -6.20 -5.34
N ALA A 83 -8.71 -7.32 -5.92
CA ALA A 83 -10.08 -7.79 -5.95
C ALA A 83 -10.14 -9.23 -5.45
N GLU A 84 -11.07 -9.50 -4.54
CA GLU A 84 -11.29 -10.84 -3.99
C GLU A 84 -12.62 -11.44 -4.45
N ASP A 85 -12.58 -12.74 -4.74
CA ASP A 85 -13.76 -13.56 -5.01
C ASP A 85 -14.41 -14.12 -3.73
N HIS A 86 -15.41 -14.98 -3.91
CA HIS A 86 -16.09 -15.70 -2.82
C HIS A 86 -15.58 -17.14 -2.66
N SER A 87 -14.32 -17.44 -3.01
CA SER A 87 -13.81 -18.82 -2.95
C SER A 87 -13.58 -19.35 -1.54
N GLY A 88 -13.66 -18.50 -0.51
CA GLY A 88 -13.48 -18.86 0.89
C GLY A 88 -14.00 -17.80 1.85
N GLU A 89 -14.11 -18.15 3.13
CA GLU A 89 -14.54 -17.26 4.22
C GLU A 89 -13.36 -16.86 5.10
N GLY A 90 -13.25 -15.58 5.43
CA GLY A 90 -12.16 -15.02 6.24
C GLY A 90 -11.00 -14.43 5.42
N ILE A 91 -10.12 -13.69 6.11
CA ILE A 91 -8.97 -12.98 5.54
C ILE A 91 -7.98 -14.01 4.97
N GLY A 92 -7.55 -13.80 3.72
CA GLY A 92 -6.57 -14.64 3.03
C GLY A 92 -7.08 -16.02 2.58
N GLN A 93 -8.39 -16.28 2.65
CA GLN A 93 -8.99 -17.55 2.21
C GLN A 93 -9.61 -17.48 0.79
N ARG A 94 -9.63 -16.29 0.20
CA ARG A 94 -10.15 -16.01 -1.15
C ARG A 94 -9.02 -16.03 -2.17
N THR A 95 -9.36 -15.94 -3.47
CA THR A 95 -8.34 -15.70 -4.50
C THR A 95 -8.31 -14.21 -4.89
N SER A 96 -7.20 -13.56 -4.58
CA SER A 96 -6.90 -12.18 -4.96
C SER A 96 -6.43 -12.09 -6.42
N ARG A 97 -6.96 -11.10 -7.14
CA ARG A 97 -6.55 -10.73 -8.51
C ARG A 97 -6.44 -9.21 -8.60
N ILE A 98 -5.67 -8.72 -9.57
CA ILE A 98 -5.48 -7.28 -9.75
C ILE A 98 -6.36 -6.80 -10.90
N GLY A 99 -7.38 -6.01 -10.58
CA GLY A 99 -8.16 -5.26 -11.54
C GLY A 99 -7.45 -3.99 -11.99
N ILE A 100 -7.96 -3.33 -13.03
CA ILE A 100 -7.45 -2.03 -13.47
C ILE A 100 -8.60 -1.08 -13.79
N ALA A 101 -8.46 0.17 -13.35
CA ALA A 101 -9.36 1.26 -13.72
C ALA A 101 -8.56 2.45 -14.25
N SER A 102 -9.10 3.15 -15.23
CA SER A 102 -8.50 4.37 -15.79
C SER A 102 -9.31 5.62 -15.44
N SER A 103 -8.62 6.74 -15.26
CA SER A 103 -9.22 8.01 -14.86
C SER A 103 -8.48 9.21 -15.45
N ALA A 104 -9.22 10.17 -16.00
CA ALA A 104 -8.66 11.41 -16.58
C ALA A 104 -8.54 12.56 -15.55
N ASP A 105 -9.31 12.48 -14.47
CA ASP A 105 -9.38 13.46 -13.37
C ASP A 105 -8.81 12.91 -12.04
N GLY A 106 -8.54 11.60 -11.97
CA GLY A 106 -8.09 10.89 -10.77
C GLY A 106 -9.22 10.49 -9.83
N ILE A 107 -10.47 10.71 -10.22
CA ILE A 107 -11.68 10.52 -9.40
C ILE A 107 -12.64 9.55 -10.10
N SER A 108 -13.05 9.87 -11.32
CA SER A 108 -14.00 9.08 -12.10
C SER A 108 -13.29 7.85 -12.66
N MET A 109 -13.71 6.65 -12.23
CA MET A 109 -13.04 5.40 -12.56
C MET A 109 -13.78 4.62 -13.65
N LYS A 110 -13.09 4.30 -14.75
CA LYS A 110 -13.55 3.33 -15.74
C LYS A 110 -12.78 2.02 -15.57
N LYS A 111 -13.44 1.01 -14.98
CA LYS A 111 -12.89 -0.34 -14.80
C LYS A 111 -12.79 -1.09 -16.13
N ASN A 112 -11.81 -1.98 -16.24
CA ASN A 112 -11.80 -3.04 -17.25
C ASN A 112 -12.63 -4.24 -16.78
N ASP A 113 -13.14 -5.02 -17.73
CA ASP A 113 -14.02 -6.16 -17.43
C ASP A 113 -13.28 -7.36 -16.79
N ALA A 114 -11.98 -7.48 -17.08
CA ALA A 114 -11.14 -8.59 -16.64
C ALA A 114 -9.92 -8.11 -15.82
N PRO A 115 -9.43 -8.92 -14.88
CA PRO A 115 -8.20 -8.63 -14.15
C PRO A 115 -6.97 -8.68 -15.08
N VAL A 116 -5.92 -7.94 -14.72
CA VAL A 116 -4.66 -7.83 -15.50
C VAL A 116 -3.49 -8.59 -14.89
N LEU A 117 -3.55 -8.92 -13.59
CA LEU A 117 -2.60 -9.81 -12.94
C LEU A 117 -3.37 -10.81 -12.06
N TYR A 118 -3.17 -12.09 -12.31
CA TYR A 118 -3.92 -13.17 -11.65
C TYR A 118 -3.09 -14.47 -11.68
N PRO A 119 -3.36 -15.44 -10.79
CA PRO A 119 -2.72 -16.75 -10.86
C PRO A 119 -3.08 -17.45 -12.17
N GLY A 120 -2.07 -18.01 -12.83
CA GLY A 120 -2.18 -18.66 -14.13
C GLY A 120 -1.46 -20.01 -14.19
N GLU A 121 -1.67 -20.75 -15.28
CA GLU A 121 -0.89 -21.95 -15.60
C GLU A 121 0.49 -21.54 -16.15
N ASP A 122 1.26 -20.87 -15.30
CA ASP A 122 2.57 -20.30 -15.60
C ASP A 122 3.63 -20.73 -14.57
N SER A 123 4.86 -20.21 -14.72
CA SER A 123 5.99 -20.51 -13.83
C SER A 123 5.77 -20.12 -12.36
N GLN A 124 4.76 -19.31 -12.05
CA GLN A 124 4.47 -18.78 -10.70
C GLN A 124 3.31 -19.50 -10.02
N LYS A 125 2.69 -20.48 -10.69
CA LYS A 125 1.55 -21.27 -10.18
C LYS A 125 1.75 -21.78 -8.75
N GLU A 126 2.94 -22.28 -8.43
CA GLU A 126 3.26 -22.84 -7.11
C GLU A 126 3.14 -21.81 -5.97
N PHE A 127 3.43 -20.55 -6.26
CA PHE A 127 3.50 -19.48 -5.25
C PHE A 127 2.24 -18.63 -5.18
N GLU A 128 1.42 -18.65 -6.23
CA GLU A 128 0.20 -17.83 -6.32
C GLU A 128 -1.10 -18.63 -6.17
N TRP A 129 -1.07 -19.96 -6.16
CA TRP A 129 -2.30 -20.77 -6.02
C TRP A 129 -2.41 -21.38 -4.62
N ARG A 130 -3.51 -21.21 -3.88
CA ARG A 130 -4.83 -20.67 -4.26
C ARG A 130 -5.08 -19.19 -3.94
N GLY A 131 -4.20 -18.53 -3.20
CA GLY A 131 -4.45 -17.20 -2.64
C GLY A 131 -4.37 -16.04 -3.63
N GLY A 132 -3.58 -16.17 -4.70
CA GLY A 132 -3.52 -15.24 -5.82
C GLY A 132 -2.40 -14.20 -5.71
N CYS A 133 -2.68 -13.02 -6.27
CA CYS A 133 -1.76 -11.89 -6.35
C CYS A 133 -2.35 -10.72 -5.54
N GLU A 134 -1.63 -10.26 -4.51
CA GLU A 134 -2.14 -9.28 -3.54
C GLU A 134 -1.32 -7.98 -3.50
N ASP A 135 -1.95 -6.92 -3.00
CA ASP A 135 -1.34 -5.67 -2.53
C ASP A 135 -0.26 -5.06 -3.45
N PRO A 136 -0.64 -4.73 -4.71
CA PRO A 136 0.28 -4.23 -5.71
C PRO A 136 0.80 -2.82 -5.41
N ARG A 137 2.08 -2.58 -5.67
CA ARG A 137 2.69 -1.25 -5.74
C ARG A 137 3.35 -1.08 -7.10
N VAL A 138 2.98 -0.02 -7.82
CA VAL A 138 3.46 0.23 -9.19
C VAL A 138 4.30 1.50 -9.26
N ALA A 139 5.42 1.42 -9.96
CA ALA A 139 6.23 2.57 -10.36
C ALA A 139 6.73 2.39 -11.80
N VAL A 140 7.23 3.45 -12.43
CA VAL A 140 7.66 3.44 -13.83
C VAL A 140 9.09 3.93 -13.98
N THR A 141 9.89 3.27 -14.79
CA THR A 141 11.24 3.72 -15.18
C THR A 141 11.17 4.90 -16.15
N ALA A 142 12.29 5.59 -16.35
CA ALA A 142 12.38 6.69 -17.31
C ALA A 142 12.10 6.28 -18.77
N ASP A 143 12.38 5.01 -19.15
CA ASP A 143 12.08 4.43 -20.46
C ASP A 143 10.66 3.82 -20.58
N GLY A 144 9.80 4.05 -19.58
CA GLY A 144 8.40 3.65 -19.63
C GLY A 144 8.13 2.18 -19.32
N THR A 145 9.05 1.49 -18.62
CA THR A 145 8.79 0.15 -18.05
C THR A 145 8.10 0.31 -16.71
N TYR A 146 6.90 -0.23 -16.59
CA TYR A 146 6.21 -0.33 -15.31
C TYR A 146 6.71 -1.57 -14.56
N LEU A 147 7.06 -1.37 -13.30
CA LEU A 147 7.33 -2.41 -12.31
C LEU A 147 6.10 -2.51 -11.41
N ILE A 148 5.60 -3.73 -11.20
CA ILE A 148 4.67 -4.04 -10.12
C ILE A 148 5.40 -4.92 -9.10
N LEU A 149 5.38 -4.50 -7.84
CA LEU A 149 5.78 -5.30 -6.69
C LEU A 149 4.51 -5.74 -5.97
N TYR A 150 4.33 -7.03 -5.75
CA TYR A 150 3.09 -7.60 -5.23
C TYR A 150 3.38 -8.81 -4.35
N THR A 151 2.38 -9.30 -3.65
CA THR A 151 2.47 -10.52 -2.83
C THR A 151 1.92 -11.71 -3.59
N GLN A 152 2.72 -12.77 -3.74
CA GLN A 152 2.25 -14.09 -4.14
C GLN A 152 1.75 -14.83 -2.91
N TRP A 153 0.51 -15.30 -2.94
CA TRP A 153 -0.10 -16.03 -1.84
C TRP A 153 -0.55 -17.42 -2.28
N ASN A 154 0.08 -18.47 -1.75
CA ASN A 154 -0.31 -19.86 -1.99
C ASN A 154 -1.01 -20.51 -0.77
N GLN A 155 -1.49 -19.70 0.17
CA GLN A 155 -2.05 -20.15 1.45
C GLN A 155 -1.02 -20.80 2.40
N LYS A 156 0.28 -20.64 2.14
CA LYS A 156 1.37 -21.13 3.01
C LYS A 156 2.35 -20.03 3.38
N VAL A 157 2.96 -19.39 2.39
CA VAL A 157 3.99 -18.37 2.59
C VAL A 157 3.69 -17.18 1.68
N PRO A 158 3.45 -15.96 2.20
CA PRO A 158 3.37 -14.77 1.37
C PRO A 158 4.78 -14.42 0.88
N ARG A 159 4.96 -14.20 -0.42
CA ARG A 159 6.25 -13.81 -1.00
C ARG A 159 6.13 -12.52 -1.78
N LEU A 160 7.03 -11.59 -1.52
CA LEU A 160 7.19 -10.41 -2.35
C LEU A 160 7.73 -10.83 -3.72
N ALA A 161 7.04 -10.44 -4.78
CA ALA A 161 7.36 -10.78 -6.16
C ALA A 161 7.32 -9.54 -7.06
N ALA A 162 7.92 -9.67 -8.24
CA ALA A 162 7.94 -8.63 -9.26
C ALA A 162 7.30 -9.11 -10.57
N ALA A 163 6.66 -8.18 -11.28
CA ALA A 163 6.36 -8.32 -12.70
C ALA A 163 6.62 -7.00 -13.42
N THR A 164 6.78 -7.05 -14.74
CA THR A 164 7.01 -5.84 -15.56
C THR A 164 6.02 -5.76 -16.72
N SER A 165 5.73 -4.53 -17.15
CA SER A 165 4.83 -4.24 -18.26
C SER A 165 5.23 -2.95 -18.97
N LYS A 166 4.91 -2.83 -20.27
CA LYS A 166 4.99 -1.56 -21.02
C LYS A 166 3.64 -0.86 -21.15
N ASP A 167 2.54 -1.54 -20.82
CA ASP A 167 1.20 -1.04 -21.09
C ASP A 167 0.22 -1.07 -19.90
N LEU A 168 0.63 -1.63 -18.76
CA LEU A 168 -0.14 -1.88 -17.52
C LEU A 168 -1.16 -3.02 -17.61
N LEU A 169 -1.29 -3.66 -18.77
CA LEU A 169 -2.29 -4.70 -19.04
C LEU A 169 -1.64 -6.07 -19.15
N HIS A 170 -0.53 -6.16 -19.87
CA HIS A 170 0.20 -7.41 -20.09
C HIS A 170 1.45 -7.43 -19.22
N TRP A 171 1.49 -8.36 -18.26
CA TRP A 171 2.55 -8.46 -17.27
C TRP A 171 3.41 -9.70 -17.47
N THR A 172 4.73 -9.52 -17.48
CA THR A 172 5.70 -10.61 -17.41
C THR A 172 6.12 -10.81 -15.96
N LYS A 173 5.70 -11.92 -15.35
CA LYS A 173 6.05 -12.26 -13.96
C LYS A 173 7.51 -12.73 -13.89
N ALA A 174 8.28 -12.12 -12.99
CA ALA A 174 9.65 -12.52 -12.68
C ALA A 174 9.74 -13.45 -11.47
N GLY A 175 8.71 -13.49 -10.63
CA GLY A 175 8.63 -14.32 -9.42
C GLY A 175 9.18 -13.65 -8.17
N PRO A 176 9.48 -14.43 -7.10
CA PRO A 176 9.93 -13.90 -5.82
C PRO A 176 11.22 -13.08 -5.94
N VAL A 177 11.20 -11.84 -5.46
CA VAL A 177 12.31 -10.90 -5.67
C VAL A 177 13.60 -11.25 -4.93
N PHE A 178 13.51 -12.11 -3.91
CA PHE A 178 14.64 -12.55 -3.08
C PHE A 178 15.05 -14.00 -3.35
N GLN A 179 14.61 -14.59 -4.46
CA GLN A 179 14.82 -16.00 -4.77
C GLN A 179 16.29 -16.40 -4.83
N ASP A 180 17.12 -15.59 -5.50
CA ASP A 180 18.53 -15.95 -5.71
C ASP A 180 19.47 -15.26 -4.72
N ALA A 181 18.99 -14.24 -4.01
CA ALA A 181 19.79 -13.46 -3.08
C ALA A 181 20.38 -14.32 -1.97
N TYR A 182 21.70 -14.22 -1.79
CA TYR A 182 22.45 -14.98 -0.78
C TYR A 182 22.18 -16.49 -0.86
N ASN A 183 22.25 -17.04 -2.08
CA ASN A 183 22.02 -18.47 -2.35
C ASN A 183 20.62 -18.93 -1.92
N GLY A 184 19.62 -18.07 -2.09
CA GLY A 184 18.22 -18.34 -1.76
C GLY A 184 17.88 -18.34 -0.27
N LYS A 185 18.74 -17.75 0.58
CA LYS A 185 18.54 -17.66 2.03
C LYS A 185 17.16 -17.11 2.41
N PHE A 186 16.63 -16.16 1.64
CA PHE A 186 15.39 -15.45 1.96
C PHE A 186 14.17 -15.91 1.14
N PHE A 187 14.33 -16.93 0.28
CA PHE A 187 13.27 -17.38 -0.63
C PHE A 187 12.00 -17.87 0.08
N ASN A 188 12.15 -18.53 1.23
CA ASN A 188 11.02 -19.06 2.02
C ASN A 188 10.62 -18.15 3.19
N LEU A 189 11.16 -16.92 3.25
CA LEU A 189 10.74 -15.94 4.24
C LEU A 189 9.38 -15.34 3.84
N ALA A 190 8.48 -15.21 4.81
CA ALA A 190 7.26 -14.43 4.63
C ALA A 190 7.62 -12.96 4.34
N THR A 191 7.31 -12.48 3.15
CA THR A 191 7.66 -11.14 2.67
C THR A 191 6.50 -10.54 1.87
N LYS A 192 6.32 -9.22 2.00
CA LYS A 192 5.31 -8.43 1.29
C LYS A 192 5.66 -6.94 1.34
N SER A 193 4.84 -6.13 0.67
CA SER A 193 4.75 -4.67 0.83
C SER A 193 6.06 -3.95 0.55
N ALA A 194 6.29 -3.52 -0.69
CA ALA A 194 7.54 -2.89 -1.11
C ALA A 194 7.39 -1.56 -1.86
N SER A 195 8.08 -0.54 -1.35
CA SER A 195 8.09 0.84 -1.83
C SER A 195 9.40 1.15 -2.54
N VAL A 196 9.46 0.91 -3.85
CA VAL A 196 10.61 1.32 -4.67
C VAL A 196 10.79 2.84 -4.64
N VAL A 197 12.04 3.32 -4.63
CA VAL A 197 12.34 4.74 -4.57
C VAL A 197 12.15 5.40 -5.94
N THR A 198 11.38 6.49 -5.94
CA THR A 198 11.02 7.28 -7.10
C THR A 198 11.42 8.74 -6.92
N LYS A 199 11.45 9.52 -7.99
CA LYS A 199 11.66 10.98 -7.98
C LYS A 199 10.80 11.62 -9.06
N VAL A 200 10.29 12.82 -8.81
CA VAL A 200 9.66 13.62 -9.86
C VAL A 200 10.75 14.30 -10.69
N VAL A 201 10.81 13.98 -11.98
CA VAL A 201 11.73 14.56 -12.96
C VAL A 201 10.88 15.10 -14.12
N ASN A 202 11.00 16.40 -14.39
CA ASN A 202 10.24 17.08 -15.45
C ASN A 202 8.72 16.79 -15.40
N GLY A 203 8.15 16.83 -14.20
CA GLY A 203 6.72 16.60 -13.97
C GLY A 203 6.27 15.13 -14.03
N LYS A 204 7.19 14.17 -14.18
CA LYS A 204 6.90 12.73 -14.17
C LYS A 204 7.57 12.05 -12.99
N GLN A 205 6.81 11.29 -12.21
CA GLN A 205 7.36 10.44 -11.15
C GLN A 205 7.96 9.18 -11.78
N VAL A 206 9.25 8.98 -11.61
CA VAL A 206 9.99 7.84 -12.18
C VAL A 206 10.84 7.15 -11.12
N ILE A 207 11.06 5.84 -11.26
CA ILE A 207 12.01 5.07 -10.46
C ILE A 207 13.40 5.71 -10.59
N THR A 208 14.08 5.91 -9.47
CA THR A 208 15.41 6.53 -9.43
C THR A 208 16.43 5.63 -8.78
N LYS A 209 17.66 5.67 -9.28
CA LYS A 209 18.80 4.98 -8.66
C LYS A 209 19.41 5.84 -7.54
N ILE A 210 20.00 5.16 -6.57
CA ILE A 210 20.81 5.72 -5.50
C ILE A 210 22.17 5.02 -5.59
N ASN A 211 23.25 5.78 -5.77
CA ASN A 211 24.61 5.26 -5.91
C ASN A 211 24.72 4.13 -6.96
N GLY A 212 24.05 4.31 -8.11
CA GLY A 212 24.11 3.38 -9.25
C GLY A 212 23.18 2.15 -9.17
N LYS A 213 22.52 1.91 -8.03
CA LYS A 213 21.56 0.80 -7.85
C LYS A 213 20.13 1.32 -7.66
N TYR A 214 19.14 0.50 -8.01
CA TYR A 214 17.77 0.71 -7.56
C TYR A 214 17.67 0.38 -6.08
N PHE A 215 16.74 1.05 -5.39
CA PHE A 215 16.53 0.93 -3.95
C PHE A 215 15.04 0.79 -3.65
N MET A 216 14.68 -0.07 -2.72
CA MET A 216 13.32 -0.14 -2.19
C MET A 216 13.33 -0.27 -0.66
N TYR A 217 12.33 0.30 -0.02
CA TYR A 217 11.93 -0.08 1.33
C TYR A 217 10.91 -1.21 1.23
N TRP A 218 10.90 -2.15 2.17
CA TRP A 218 9.91 -3.22 2.15
C TRP A 218 9.63 -3.78 3.55
N GLY A 219 8.52 -4.49 3.71
CA GLY A 219 8.17 -5.20 4.94
C GLY A 219 6.87 -4.73 5.59
N GLU A 220 6.39 -5.56 6.52
CA GLU A 220 5.13 -5.42 7.25
C GLU A 220 5.40 -5.17 8.76
N GLU A 221 6.06 -6.12 9.42
CA GLU A 221 6.41 -5.98 10.83
C GLU A 221 7.43 -4.86 11.08
N ASN A 222 8.41 -4.75 10.20
CA ASN A 222 9.47 -3.74 10.23
C ASN A 222 9.67 -3.18 8.83
N VAL A 223 10.20 -1.96 8.75
CA VAL A 223 10.73 -1.42 7.51
C VAL A 223 12.14 -1.95 7.32
N TYR A 224 12.34 -2.76 6.28
CA TYR A 224 13.61 -3.22 5.75
C TYR A 224 13.95 -2.46 4.46
N ALA A 225 15.06 -2.81 3.83
CA ALA A 225 15.41 -2.31 2.51
C ALA A 225 16.11 -3.38 1.66
N ALA A 226 16.17 -3.14 0.35
CA ALA A 226 16.88 -3.96 -0.61
C ALA A 226 17.42 -3.11 -1.76
N THR A 227 18.44 -3.64 -2.46
CA THR A 227 18.98 -3.02 -3.68
C THR A 227 18.86 -3.95 -4.88
N SER A 228 18.81 -3.39 -6.08
CA SER A 228 18.76 -4.16 -7.32
C SER A 228 19.49 -3.44 -8.46
N THR A 229 19.97 -4.19 -9.45
CA THR A 229 20.51 -3.65 -10.70
C THR A 229 19.53 -3.74 -11.87
N ASP A 230 18.47 -4.54 -11.76
CA ASP A 230 17.55 -4.91 -12.85
C ASP A 230 16.04 -4.79 -12.51
N LEU A 231 15.70 -4.38 -11.28
CA LEU A 231 14.35 -4.21 -10.71
C LEU A 231 13.57 -5.50 -10.41
N VAL A 232 14.09 -6.68 -10.74
CA VAL A 232 13.38 -7.95 -10.52
C VAL A 232 14.13 -8.88 -9.57
N ASN A 233 15.46 -8.82 -9.57
CA ASN A 233 16.32 -9.52 -8.61
C ASN A 233 16.80 -8.52 -7.55
N TRP A 234 16.44 -8.74 -6.30
CA TRP A 234 16.72 -7.83 -5.20
C TRP A 234 17.57 -8.49 -4.12
N GLU A 235 18.51 -7.74 -3.57
CA GLU A 235 19.35 -8.14 -2.45
C GLU A 235 18.90 -7.39 -1.19
N PRO A 236 18.28 -8.06 -0.20
CA PRO A 236 17.96 -7.44 1.09
C PRO A 236 19.21 -6.91 1.79
N LEU A 237 19.09 -5.76 2.46
CA LEU A 237 20.16 -5.30 3.34
C LEU A 237 20.23 -6.17 4.59
N ILE A 238 21.42 -6.66 4.90
CA ILE A 238 21.68 -7.53 6.06
C ILE A 238 22.69 -6.91 7.02
N ASN A 239 22.61 -7.31 8.29
CA ASN A 239 23.61 -7.03 9.32
C ASN A 239 24.82 -7.97 9.17
N ALA A 240 25.89 -7.73 9.95
CA ALA A 240 27.09 -8.58 9.95
C ALA A 240 26.82 -10.04 10.35
N ASP A 241 25.81 -10.27 11.20
CA ASP A 241 25.32 -11.61 11.58
C ASP A 241 24.41 -12.26 10.52
N SER A 242 24.29 -11.62 9.35
CA SER A 242 23.45 -12.04 8.24
C SER A 242 21.94 -12.02 8.51
N THR A 243 21.47 -11.34 9.56
CA THR A 243 20.04 -11.04 9.79
C THR A 243 19.59 -9.85 8.96
N LEU A 244 18.29 -9.71 8.69
CA LEU A 244 17.75 -8.56 7.97
C LEU A 244 17.97 -7.26 8.77
N LYS A 245 18.49 -6.22 8.09
CA LYS A 245 18.72 -4.91 8.69
C LYS A 245 17.39 -4.15 8.82
N LYS A 246 16.88 -4.06 10.05
CA LYS A 246 15.69 -3.25 10.40
C LYS A 246 16.05 -1.77 10.34
N LEU A 247 15.33 -1.00 9.54
CA LEU A 247 15.49 0.46 9.43
C LEU A 247 14.51 1.20 10.34
N ALA A 248 13.26 0.73 10.41
CA ALA A 248 12.26 1.21 11.36
C ALA A 248 11.47 0.03 11.93
N SER A 249 11.08 0.15 13.20
CA SER A 249 10.28 -0.84 13.91
C SER A 249 9.05 -0.18 14.54
N PRO A 250 8.04 -0.96 14.96
CA PRO A 250 6.92 -0.45 15.72
C PRO A 250 7.38 0.19 17.04
N ARG A 251 6.62 1.20 17.52
CA ARG A 251 6.96 1.98 18.72
C ARG A 251 5.84 1.90 19.74
N GLU A 252 6.15 1.52 20.97
CA GLU A 252 5.20 1.58 22.08
C GLU A 252 4.72 3.03 22.32
N GLY A 253 3.42 3.21 22.55
CA GLY A 253 2.78 4.50 22.79
C GLY A 253 2.39 5.27 21.52
N PHE A 254 2.65 4.74 20.32
CA PHE A 254 2.32 5.38 19.04
C PHE A 254 1.27 4.59 18.23
N PHE A 255 0.71 5.22 17.19
CA PHE A 255 -0.26 4.59 16.28
C PHE A 255 0.33 3.41 15.48
N ASP A 256 1.65 3.39 15.34
CA ASP A 256 2.42 2.39 14.60
C ASP A 256 3.15 1.45 15.56
N SER A 257 2.39 0.91 16.51
CA SER A 257 2.88 0.16 17.67
C SER A 257 2.86 -1.36 17.48
N GLN A 258 2.15 -1.87 16.48
CA GLN A 258 2.16 -3.30 16.13
C GLN A 258 2.88 -3.58 14.81
N LEU A 259 2.66 -2.77 13.78
CA LEU A 259 3.25 -2.94 12.44
C LEU A 259 3.74 -1.61 11.89
N THR A 260 4.70 -1.68 10.96
CA THR A 260 5.28 -0.55 10.24
C THR A 260 5.41 -0.90 8.76
N GLU A 261 4.26 -1.06 8.12
CA GLU A 261 4.15 -1.68 6.82
C GLU A 261 4.34 -0.67 5.69
N CYS A 262 5.22 -0.96 4.74
CA CYS A 262 5.54 -0.04 3.65
C CYS A 262 4.30 0.27 2.78
N GLY A 263 4.07 1.54 2.47
CA GLY A 263 2.93 2.01 1.67
C GLY A 263 3.28 2.20 0.19
N PRO A 264 2.90 3.30 -0.48
CA PRO A 264 3.21 3.53 -1.89
C PRO A 264 4.72 3.63 -2.18
N PRO A 265 5.15 3.65 -3.46
CA PRO A 265 6.54 3.94 -3.82
C PRO A 265 7.08 5.18 -3.09
N ALA A 266 8.28 5.06 -2.52
CA ALA A 266 8.90 6.14 -1.76
C ALA A 266 9.29 7.29 -2.70
N VAL A 267 9.31 8.52 -2.18
CA VAL A 267 9.53 9.73 -3.00
C VAL A 267 10.78 10.45 -2.53
N MET A 268 11.80 10.49 -3.39
CA MET A 268 12.97 11.35 -3.22
C MET A 268 12.60 12.81 -3.50
N THR A 269 12.85 13.65 -2.51
CA THR A 269 12.63 15.10 -2.52
C THR A 269 13.95 15.86 -2.32
N ASP A 270 13.89 17.18 -2.28
CA ASP A 270 15.01 18.04 -1.87
C ASP A 270 15.38 17.89 -0.37
N ARG A 271 14.47 17.35 0.45
CA ARG A 271 14.69 17.17 1.90
C ARG A 271 15.17 15.77 2.29
N GLY A 272 15.13 14.82 1.39
CA GLY A 272 15.38 13.41 1.67
C GLY A 272 14.39 12.50 0.97
N ILE A 273 14.38 11.23 1.33
CA ILE A 273 13.49 10.21 0.78
C ILE A 273 12.31 10.04 1.74
N VAL A 274 11.11 10.36 1.29
CA VAL A 274 9.88 10.23 2.08
C VAL A 274 9.27 8.86 1.80
N LEU A 275 9.22 8.03 2.84
CA LEU A 275 8.44 6.78 2.85
C LEU A 275 7.11 7.06 3.53
N LEU A 276 6.01 6.91 2.79
CA LEU A 276 4.68 6.85 3.36
C LEU A 276 4.41 5.38 3.73
N TYR A 277 3.91 5.11 4.94
CA TYR A 277 3.73 3.75 5.47
C TYR A 277 2.44 3.63 6.27
N ASN A 278 2.04 2.39 6.56
CA ASN A 278 0.84 2.02 7.30
C ASN A 278 1.25 1.52 8.70
N GLY A 279 0.75 2.18 9.74
CA GLY A 279 0.95 1.81 11.13
C GLY A 279 -0.28 1.13 11.70
N LYS A 280 -0.13 -0.10 12.20
CA LYS A 280 -1.20 -0.80 12.93
C LYS A 280 -1.09 -0.51 14.42
N ASN A 281 -2.18 -0.04 15.02
CA ASN A 281 -2.19 0.32 16.45
C ASN A 281 -2.38 -0.92 17.33
N ASN A 282 -1.46 -1.15 18.26
CA ASN A 282 -1.47 -2.31 19.15
C ASN A 282 -2.59 -2.20 20.20
N ALA A 283 -3.24 -3.32 20.50
CA ALA A 283 -4.22 -3.41 21.58
C ALA A 283 -3.60 -3.16 22.97
N THR A 284 -2.35 -3.57 23.14
CA THR A 284 -1.59 -3.38 24.39
C THR A 284 -0.38 -2.52 24.08
N GLY A 285 -0.28 -1.36 24.73
CA GLY A 285 0.84 -0.43 24.52
C GLY A 285 0.76 0.39 23.22
N GLY A 286 -0.38 0.42 22.54
CA GLY A 286 -0.64 1.36 21.45
C GLY A 286 -1.06 2.76 21.93
N ASP A 287 -1.19 3.69 21.01
CA ASP A 287 -1.71 5.03 21.31
C ASP A 287 -3.23 4.95 21.51
N LYS A 288 -3.68 5.32 22.72
CA LYS A 288 -5.10 5.30 23.12
C LYS A 288 -5.96 6.32 22.38
N ASN A 289 -5.36 7.26 21.65
CA ASN A 289 -6.08 8.23 20.83
C ASN A 289 -6.56 7.66 19.49
N TYR A 290 -6.17 6.45 19.10
CA TYR A 290 -6.59 5.82 17.85
C TYR A 290 -7.22 4.44 18.11
N THR A 291 -8.10 3.99 17.20
CA THR A 291 -8.80 2.71 17.35
C THR A 291 -7.79 1.57 17.46
N THR A 292 -7.97 0.70 18.46
CA THR A 292 -7.19 -0.53 18.60
C THR A 292 -7.27 -1.38 17.33
N ASN A 293 -6.13 -1.91 16.88
CA ASN A 293 -5.95 -2.68 15.65
C ASN A 293 -6.18 -1.90 14.34
N ALA A 294 -6.61 -0.63 14.36
CA ALA A 294 -6.77 0.13 13.13
C ALA A 294 -5.42 0.41 12.46
N TYR A 295 -5.45 0.51 11.13
CA TYR A 295 -4.31 1.00 10.35
C TYR A 295 -4.49 2.48 10.04
N CYS A 296 -3.51 3.27 10.42
CA CYS A 296 -3.41 4.70 10.11
C CYS A 296 -2.10 4.99 9.34
N ALA A 297 -2.06 6.05 8.55
CA ALA A 297 -0.93 6.33 7.67
C ALA A 297 0.11 7.25 8.32
N GLY A 298 1.38 6.87 8.26
CA GLY A 298 2.54 7.62 8.73
C GLY A 298 3.51 8.03 7.62
N GLN A 299 4.52 8.84 7.97
CA GLN A 299 5.64 9.15 7.09
C GLN A 299 6.99 9.08 7.83
N ILE A 300 8.01 8.56 7.16
CA ILE A 300 9.42 8.57 7.58
C ILE A 300 10.22 9.34 6.54
N LEU A 301 11.10 10.24 7.00
CA LEU A 301 12.10 10.88 6.17
C LEU A 301 13.45 10.17 6.37
N PHE A 302 13.99 9.62 5.29
CA PHE A 302 15.34 9.09 5.22
C PHE A 302 16.30 10.08 4.54
N SER A 303 17.59 9.96 4.81
CA SER A 303 18.62 10.75 4.10
C SER A 303 18.68 10.37 2.62
N ALA A 304 18.83 11.37 1.75
CA ALA A 304 19.04 11.13 0.31
C ALA A 304 20.44 10.55 0.00
N THR A 305 21.44 10.79 0.86
CA THR A 305 22.81 10.31 0.68
C THR A 305 23.07 8.96 1.32
N ASP A 306 22.33 8.65 2.39
CA ASP A 306 22.31 7.34 3.04
C ASP A 306 20.83 6.93 3.24
N PRO A 307 20.24 6.16 2.32
CA PRO A 307 18.83 5.80 2.36
C PRO A 307 18.47 4.89 3.56
N THR A 308 19.45 4.46 4.35
CA THR A 308 19.23 3.66 5.57
C THR A 308 19.11 4.51 6.84
N LYS A 309 19.48 5.80 6.77
CA LYS A 309 19.46 6.72 7.92
C LYS A 309 18.13 7.46 8.02
N ILE A 310 17.38 7.21 9.09
CA ILE A 310 16.19 8.00 9.45
C ILE A 310 16.62 9.39 9.92
N LEU A 311 15.99 10.42 9.36
CA LEU A 311 16.11 11.80 9.80
C LEU A 311 14.93 12.19 10.69
N HIS A 312 13.71 11.88 10.26
CA HIS A 312 12.48 12.19 10.99
C HIS A 312 11.42 11.12 10.76
N ARG A 313 10.44 11.03 11.66
CA ARG A 313 9.24 10.20 11.56
C ARG A 313 8.08 10.95 12.19
N LEU A 314 6.89 10.87 11.62
CA LEU A 314 5.71 11.50 12.23
C LEU A 314 5.33 10.76 13.52
N ASP A 315 5.00 11.52 14.56
CA ASP A 315 4.51 10.98 15.83
C ASP A 315 3.00 10.71 15.80
N LYS A 316 2.27 11.40 14.92
CA LYS A 316 0.84 11.19 14.69
C LYS A 316 0.61 10.80 13.22
N PRO A 317 -0.40 9.97 12.93
CA PRO A 317 -0.73 9.63 11.55
C PRO A 317 -1.24 10.87 10.80
N PHE A 318 -0.90 10.98 9.52
CA PHE A 318 -1.39 12.07 8.65
C PHE A 318 -2.73 11.73 7.98
N LEU A 319 -3.13 10.46 7.99
CA LEU A 319 -4.42 9.98 7.51
C LEU A 319 -4.94 8.89 8.45
N ILE A 320 -6.20 8.98 8.86
CA ILE A 320 -6.88 8.02 9.74
C ILE A 320 -8.25 7.63 9.15
N PRO A 321 -8.87 6.51 9.59
CA PRO A 321 -10.25 6.18 9.24
C PRO A 321 -11.25 7.21 9.80
N GLU A 322 -11.97 7.91 8.92
CA GLU A 322 -12.95 8.93 9.29
C GLU A 322 -14.36 8.59 8.79
N ALA A 323 -14.48 8.20 7.53
CA ALA A 323 -15.75 7.82 6.92
C ALA A 323 -16.17 6.40 7.35
N SER A 324 -17.47 6.10 7.30
CA SER A 324 -18.02 4.81 7.72
C SER A 324 -17.38 3.62 7.00
N PHE A 325 -17.19 3.73 5.69
CA PHE A 325 -16.55 2.70 4.84
C PHE A 325 -15.05 2.55 5.10
N GLU A 326 -14.40 3.49 5.78
CA GLU A 326 -12.99 3.38 6.20
C GLU A 326 -12.87 2.73 7.59
N LYS A 327 -13.88 2.94 8.43
CA LYS A 327 -13.90 2.50 9.84
C LYS A 327 -14.27 1.03 10.02
N SER A 328 -14.99 0.43 9.07
CA SER A 328 -15.35 -0.99 9.14
C SER A 328 -15.74 -1.56 7.77
N GLY A 329 -15.52 -2.85 7.59
CA GLY A 329 -15.62 -3.61 6.33
C GLY A 329 -15.20 -5.06 6.58
N GLN A 330 -14.53 -5.70 5.63
CA GLN A 330 -13.86 -6.99 5.85
C GLN A 330 -12.86 -6.90 7.01
N TYR A 331 -12.19 -5.75 7.17
CA TYR A 331 -11.36 -5.43 8.32
C TYR A 331 -12.15 -4.62 9.37
N PRO A 332 -12.58 -5.23 10.49
CA PRO A 332 -13.58 -4.63 11.37
C PRO A 332 -13.07 -3.44 12.18
N ALA A 333 -11.76 -3.35 12.44
CA ALA A 333 -11.15 -2.26 13.19
C ALA A 333 -10.93 -0.98 12.34
N GLY A 334 -11.14 -1.07 11.03
CA GLY A 334 -10.95 0.02 10.09
C GLY A 334 -9.51 0.17 9.59
N THR A 335 -9.37 0.56 8.33
CA THR A 335 -8.08 0.84 7.70
C THR A 335 -8.22 1.93 6.64
N VAL A 336 -7.19 2.78 6.56
CA VAL A 336 -6.89 3.63 5.42
C VAL A 336 -5.53 3.20 4.85
N PHE A 337 -5.50 2.02 4.24
CA PHE A 337 -4.26 1.37 3.81
C PHE A 337 -3.70 2.02 2.55
N ILE A 338 -2.72 2.91 2.72
CA ILE A 338 -2.15 3.71 1.64
C ILE A 338 -1.18 2.89 0.79
N GLU A 339 -1.38 2.90 -0.53
CA GLU A 339 -0.66 1.98 -1.42
C GLU A 339 -0.36 2.55 -2.81
N GLY A 340 -1.22 3.43 -3.33
CA GLY A 340 -1.04 4.08 -4.63
C GLY A 340 -0.73 5.55 -4.45
N LEU A 341 0.37 6.06 -5.02
CA LEU A 341 0.70 7.49 -5.01
C LEU A 341 1.19 7.90 -6.38
N VAL A 342 0.54 8.89 -6.99
CA VAL A 342 0.92 9.44 -8.28
C VAL A 342 0.99 10.95 -8.28
N TYR A 343 2.02 11.50 -8.92
CA TYR A 343 2.08 12.91 -9.29
C TYR A 343 1.41 13.14 -10.64
N PHE A 344 0.28 13.83 -10.65
CA PHE A 344 -0.53 14.05 -11.84
C PHE A 344 -1.13 15.45 -11.84
N LYS A 345 -1.00 16.17 -12.97
CA LYS A 345 -1.50 17.55 -13.12
C LYS A 345 -1.11 18.47 -11.94
N ASN A 346 0.16 18.40 -11.54
CA ASN A 346 0.77 19.15 -10.43
C ASN A 346 0.21 18.88 -9.02
N LYS A 347 -0.49 17.76 -8.84
CA LYS A 347 -1.03 17.31 -7.55
C LYS A 347 -0.59 15.88 -7.26
N TRP A 348 -0.63 15.52 -5.98
CA TRP A 348 -0.43 14.15 -5.53
C TRP A 348 -1.79 13.51 -5.27
N PHE A 349 -2.06 12.40 -5.93
CA PHE A 349 -3.24 11.57 -5.70
C PHE A 349 -2.81 10.34 -4.93
N LEU A 350 -3.38 10.16 -3.74
CA LEU A 350 -3.14 9.04 -2.84
C LEU A 350 -4.37 8.12 -2.87
N TYR A 351 -4.18 6.91 -3.39
CA TYR A 351 -5.18 5.85 -3.40
C TYR A 351 -4.91 4.88 -2.26
N TYR A 352 -5.98 4.49 -1.57
CA TYR A 352 -5.89 3.65 -0.38
C TYR A 352 -7.06 2.69 -0.24
N GLY A 353 -6.79 1.53 0.35
CA GLY A 353 -7.79 0.55 0.75
C GLY A 353 -8.57 1.03 1.97
N CYS A 354 -9.88 0.80 1.97
CA CYS A 354 -10.79 1.19 3.05
C CYS A 354 -11.41 -0.06 3.67
N ALA A 355 -11.07 -0.31 4.94
CA ALA A 355 -11.54 -1.46 5.72
C ALA A 355 -11.48 -2.82 4.98
N ASP A 356 -10.44 -3.04 4.17
CA ASP A 356 -10.26 -4.19 3.27
C ASP A 356 -11.46 -4.47 2.34
N SER A 357 -12.17 -3.42 1.90
CA SER A 357 -13.41 -3.59 1.14
C SER A 357 -13.59 -2.64 -0.04
N ARG A 358 -13.04 -1.42 0.02
CA ARG A 358 -13.22 -0.37 -1.01
C ARG A 358 -11.91 0.35 -1.33
N VAL A 359 -11.88 1.09 -2.44
CA VAL A 359 -10.80 2.05 -2.73
C VAL A 359 -11.32 3.48 -2.61
N ALA A 360 -10.53 4.35 -1.99
CA ALA A 360 -10.74 5.78 -1.93
C ALA A 360 -9.52 6.57 -2.42
N VAL A 361 -9.72 7.86 -2.64
CA VAL A 361 -8.68 8.81 -3.04
C VAL A 361 -8.66 10.02 -2.11
N ALA A 362 -7.46 10.51 -1.80
CA ALA A 362 -7.22 11.80 -1.18
C ALA A 362 -6.17 12.58 -1.99
N ILE A 363 -6.33 13.90 -2.08
CA ILE A 363 -5.53 14.75 -2.98
C ILE A 363 -4.74 15.76 -2.17
N TYR A 364 -3.43 15.83 -2.41
CA TYR A 364 -2.56 16.89 -1.92
C TYR A 364 -2.22 17.83 -3.08
N ASP A 365 -2.51 19.11 -2.89
CA ASP A 365 -2.16 20.20 -3.81
C ASP A 365 -0.98 21.01 -3.23
N PRO A 366 0.26 20.79 -3.69
CA PRO A 366 1.43 21.53 -3.21
C PRO A 366 1.29 23.04 -3.32
N ALA A 367 0.55 23.55 -4.32
CA ALA A 367 0.38 24.99 -4.52
C ALA A 367 -0.51 25.64 -3.44
N LYS A 368 -1.34 24.85 -2.74
CA LYS A 368 -2.21 25.32 -1.66
C LYS A 368 -1.61 25.16 -0.27
N ARG A 369 -0.40 24.58 -0.15
CA ARG A 369 0.25 24.41 1.14
C ARG A 369 0.69 25.77 1.67
N LYS A 370 0.04 26.24 2.73
CA LYS A 370 0.48 27.46 3.43
C LYS A 370 1.92 27.27 3.90
N SER A 371 2.82 28.15 3.49
CA SER A 371 4.19 28.15 3.98
C SER A 371 4.17 28.35 5.49
N VAL A 372 4.59 27.36 6.26
CA VAL A 372 4.91 27.57 7.68
C VAL A 372 6.11 28.51 7.68
N LYS A 373 5.91 29.76 8.14
CA LYS A 373 7.03 30.68 8.38
C LYS A 373 7.98 29.97 9.34
N LYS A 374 9.25 29.87 8.93
CA LYS A 374 10.34 29.28 9.72
C LYS A 374 10.45 29.96 11.08
#